data_AF-D8S9C6-F1
#
_entry.id   AF-D8S9C6-F1
#
_cell.length_a   1.000
_cell.length_b   1.000
_cell.length_c   1.000
_cell.angle_alpha   90.00
_cell.angle_beta   90.00
_cell.angle_gamma   90.00
#
_symmetry.space_group_name_H-M   'P 1'
#
loop_
_entity.id
_entity.type
_entity.pdbx_description
1 polymer ?
#
loop_
_entity_poly.entity_id
_entity_poly.type
_entity_poly.pdbx_seq_one_letter_code
_entity_poly.pdbx_strand_id
1 'polypeptide(L)'
;MNAVIGMGALILETDLTDEQREYASTIRSSGEALLGIINDILDYSKIEAGKMELELQPTEILQCVEESFDLVAPQAAVKGLELTYNVTDSVPSVLLGDSARIRQILVS
;
A
#
# COMPACT_ATOMS: atom_id res chain seq x y z
N MET A 1 1.07 4.61 -15.98
CA MET A 1 0.00 3.98 -15.18
C MET A 1 -1.01 4.97 -14.63
N ASN A 2 -0.58 6.08 -14.01
CA ASN A 2 -1.49 7.09 -13.44
C ASN A 2 -2.61 7.55 -14.40
N ALA A 3 -2.30 7.77 -15.68
CA ALA A 3 -3.31 8.12 -16.69
C ALA A 3 -4.35 7.00 -16.94
N VAL A 4 -3.93 5.74 -16.93
CA VAL A 4 -4.82 4.59 -17.14
C VAL A 4 -5.72 4.38 -15.92
N ILE A 5 -5.16 4.47 -14.71
CA ILE A 5 -5.92 4.39 -13.45
C ILE A 5 -6.91 5.55 -13.35
N GLY A 6 -6.45 6.77 -13.65
CA GLY A 6 -7.29 7.98 -13.64
C GLY A 6 -8.42 7.93 -14.67
N MET A 7 -8.14 7.48 -15.90
CA MET A 7 -9.20 7.28 -16.89
C MET A 7 -10.17 6.17 -16.48
N GLY A 8 -9.68 5.06 -15.90
CA GLY A 8 -10.53 4.00 -15.36
C GLY A 8 -11.46 4.50 -14.24
N ALA A 9 -10.96 5.36 -13.35
CA ALA A 9 -11.75 5.99 -12.31
C ALA A 9 -12.85 6.91 -12.90
N LEU A 10 -12.49 7.78 -13.85
CA LEU A 10 -13.46 8.66 -14.53
C LEU A 10 -14.53 7.86 -15.29
N ILE A 11 -14.16 6.75 -15.94
CA ILE A 11 -15.12 5.88 -16.64
C ILE A 11 -16.10 5.24 -15.64
N LEU A 12 -15.63 4.79 -14.48
CA LEU A 12 -16.47 4.19 -13.44
C LEU A 12 -17.51 5.17 -12.84
N GLU A 13 -17.30 6.48 -13.01
CA GLU A 13 -18.24 7.56 -12.65
C GLU A 13 -19.30 7.83 -13.71
N THR A 14 -19.25 7.17 -14.87
CA THR A 14 -20.26 7.30 -15.95
C THR A 14 -21.36 6.23 -15.86
N ASP A 15 -22.41 6.39 -16.66
CA ASP A 15 -23.47 5.38 -16.82
C ASP A 15 -22.92 4.17 -17.59
N LEU A 16 -22.70 3.07 -16.87
CA LEU A 16 -22.19 1.81 -17.38
C LEU A 16 -23.19 0.68 -17.15
N THR A 17 -23.25 -0.27 -18.09
CA THR A 17 -23.86 -1.57 -17.82
C THR A 17 -23.03 -2.35 -16.79
N ASP A 18 -23.61 -3.37 -16.16
CA ASP A 18 -22.90 -4.20 -15.18
C ASP A 18 -21.62 -4.83 -15.77
N GLU A 19 -21.69 -5.33 -16.99
CA GLU A 19 -20.55 -5.91 -17.71
C GLU A 19 -19.46 -4.86 -17.99
N GLN A 20 -19.84 -3.65 -18.42
CA GLN A 20 -18.89 -2.55 -18.65
C GLN A 20 -18.22 -2.09 -17.35
N ARG A 21 -18.98 -2.07 -16.24
CA ARG A 21 -18.46 -1.74 -14.92
C ARG A 21 -17.45 -2.78 -14.45
N GLU A 22 -17.70 -4.06 -14.69
CA GLU A 22 -16.75 -5.13 -14.39
C GLU A 22 -15.44 -4.99 -15.18
N TYR A 23 -15.53 -4.70 -16.49
CA TYR A 23 -14.34 -4.43 -17.32
C TYR A 23 -13.56 -3.22 -16.83
N ALA A 24 -14.23 -2.09 -16.56
CA ALA A 24 -13.57 -0.87 -16.08
C ALA A 24 -12.92 -1.08 -14.70
N SER A 25 -13.58 -1.82 -13.81
CA SER A 25 -13.04 -2.18 -12.49
C SER A 25 -11.80 -3.07 -12.63
N THR A 26 -11.86 -4.06 -13.52
CA THR A 26 -10.73 -4.96 -13.80
C THR A 26 -9.53 -4.16 -14.32
N ILE A 27 -9.73 -3.30 -15.32
CA ILE A 27 -8.67 -2.43 -15.87
C ILE A 27 -8.04 -1.55 -14.77
N ARG A 28 -8.86 -0.94 -13.91
CA ARG A 28 -8.37 -0.10 -12.81
C ARG A 28 -7.49 -0.90 -11.85
N SER A 29 -8.00 -2.04 -11.36
CA SER A 29 -7.28 -2.91 -10.42
C SER A 29 -5.97 -3.46 -11.00
N SER A 30 -5.97 -3.89 -12.27
CA SER A 30 -4.74 -4.30 -12.96
C SER A 30 -3.76 -3.13 -13.13
N GLY A 31 -4.28 -1.92 -13.34
CA GLY A 31 -3.47 -0.71 -13.43
C GLY A 31 -2.78 -0.35 -12.11
N GLU A 32 -3.50 -0.44 -11.01
CA GLU A 32 -2.98 -0.24 -9.65
C GLU A 32 -1.92 -1.29 -9.31
N ALA A 33 -2.20 -2.58 -9.58
CA ALA A 33 -1.25 -3.66 -9.36
C ALA A 33 0.05 -3.47 -10.15
N LEU A 34 -0.05 -3.13 -11.45
CA LEU A 34 1.13 -2.89 -12.29
C LEU A 34 1.90 -1.63 -11.87
N LEU A 35 1.23 -0.58 -11.41
CA LEU A 35 1.90 0.59 -10.84
C LEU A 35 2.70 0.23 -9.60
N GLY A 36 2.15 -0.62 -8.72
CA GLY A 36 2.88 -1.19 -7.58
C GLY A 36 4.17 -1.88 -8.01
N ILE A 37 4.09 -2.80 -8.96
CA ILE A 37 5.26 -3.51 -9.51
C ILE A 37 6.29 -2.55 -10.10
N ILE A 38 5.86 -1.53 -10.86
CA ILE A 38 6.77 -0.52 -11.42
C ILE A 38 7.48 0.25 -10.32
N ASN A 39 6.76 0.66 -9.27
CA ASN A 39 7.34 1.36 -8.13
C ASN A 39 8.37 0.48 -7.40
N ASP A 40 8.06 -0.81 -7.20
CA ASP A 40 8.99 -1.76 -6.57
C ASP A 40 10.28 -1.93 -7.40
N ILE A 41 10.16 -2.04 -8.73
CA ILE A 41 11.33 -2.12 -9.63
C ILE A 41 12.16 -0.83 -9.59
N LEU A 42 11.51 0.33 -9.56
CA LEU A 42 12.20 1.63 -9.49
C LEU A 42 12.93 1.78 -8.15
N ASP A 43 12.30 1.37 -7.05
CA ASP A 43 12.92 1.40 -5.73
C ASP A 43 14.08 0.41 -5.63
N TYR A 44 13.93 -0.81 -6.16
CA TYR A 44 15.03 -1.76 -6.28
C TYR A 44 16.21 -1.18 -7.09
N SER A 45 15.91 -0.52 -8.21
CA SER A 45 16.92 0.13 -9.06
C SER A 45 17.67 1.26 -8.34
N LYS A 46 16.97 2.03 -7.49
CA LYS A 46 17.60 3.06 -6.65
C LYS A 46 18.52 2.44 -5.60
N ILE A 47 18.13 1.30 -5.00
CA ILE A 47 18.94 0.58 -4.02
C ILE A 47 20.24 0.09 -4.66
N GLU A 48 20.17 -0.62 -5.80
CA GLU A 48 21.37 -1.13 -6.47
C GLU A 48 22.31 -0.02 -6.95
N ALA A 49 21.76 1.13 -7.34
CA ALA A 49 22.55 2.30 -7.72
C ALA A 49 23.13 3.07 -6.53
N GLY A 50 22.84 2.66 -5.29
CA GLY A 50 23.21 3.41 -4.07
C GLY A 50 22.55 4.79 -3.97
N LYS A 51 21.43 5.00 -4.68
CA LYS A 51 20.68 6.26 -4.79
C LYS A 51 19.40 6.26 -3.96
N MET A 52 19.11 5.18 -3.24
CA MET A 52 17.97 5.17 -2.34
C MET A 52 18.34 5.95 -1.07
N GLU A 53 17.63 7.04 -0.86
CA GLU A 53 17.66 7.78 0.40
C GLU A 53 16.41 7.43 1.20
N LEU A 54 16.58 7.19 2.51
CA LEU A 54 15.47 7.03 3.43
C LEU A 54 14.89 8.40 3.75
N GLU A 55 13.57 8.52 3.67
CA GLU A 55 12.90 9.75 4.11
C GLU A 55 12.78 9.73 5.63
N LEU A 56 13.87 10.11 6.30
CA LEU A 56 13.96 10.10 7.75
C LEU A 56 13.13 11.22 8.37
N GLN A 57 12.02 10.83 9.01
CA GLN A 57 11.12 11.74 9.73
C GLN A 57 10.71 11.15 11.09
N PRO A 58 10.29 11.99 12.06
CA PRO A 58 9.65 11.50 13.27
C PRO A 58 8.46 10.61 12.89
N THR A 59 8.54 9.35 13.28
CA THR A 59 7.59 8.29 12.90
C THR A 59 7.03 7.66 14.16
N GLU A 60 5.70 7.68 14.30
CA GLU A 60 4.99 7.02 15.39
C GLU A 60 4.83 5.54 15.10
N ILE A 61 5.44 4.69 15.94
CA ILE A 61 5.53 3.25 15.64
C ILE A 61 4.18 2.55 15.75
N LEU A 62 3.39 2.92 16.75
CA LEU A 62 2.07 2.34 16.93
C LEU A 62 1.16 2.66 15.74
N GLN A 63 1.22 3.90 15.24
CA GLN A 63 0.47 4.30 14.05
C GLN A 63 0.90 3.50 12.81
N CYS A 64 2.20 3.26 12.60
CA CYS A 64 2.65 2.41 11.51
C CYS A 64 2.10 0.99 11.60
N VAL A 65 2.06 0.41 12.80
CA VAL A 65 1.49 -0.93 13.04
C VAL A 65 -0.01 -0.93 12.75
N GLU A 66 -0.76 0.04 13.27
CA GLU A 66 -2.21 0.16 13.08
C GLU A 66 -2.58 0.34 11.60
N GLU A 67 -1.91 1.25 10.89
CA GLU A 67 -2.14 1.47 9.45
C GLU A 67 -1.79 0.23 8.62
N SER A 68 -0.75 -0.52 9.00
CA SER A 68 -0.43 -1.80 8.36
C SER A 68 -1.50 -2.86 8.62
N PHE A 69 -2.06 -2.90 9.84
CA PHE A 69 -3.15 -3.81 10.21
C PHE A 69 -4.42 -3.51 9.41
N ASP A 70 -4.78 -2.23 9.26
CA ASP A 70 -5.96 -1.80 8.50
C ASP A 70 -5.90 -2.26 7.04
N LEU A 71 -4.70 -2.31 6.44
CA LEU A 71 -4.51 -2.77 5.06
C LEU A 71 -4.77 -4.27 4.89
N VAL A 72 -4.48 -5.09 5.90
CA VAL A 72 -4.61 -6.56 5.83
C VAL A 72 -5.89 -7.10 6.49
N ALA A 73 -6.52 -6.32 7.36
CA ALA A 73 -7.74 -6.68 8.09
C ALA A 73 -8.87 -7.20 7.20
N PRO A 74 -9.19 -6.59 6.03
CA PRO A 74 -10.23 -7.10 5.15
C PRO A 74 -9.93 -8.53 4.65
N GLN A 75 -8.67 -8.82 4.34
CA GLN A 75 -8.26 -10.14 3.85
C GLN A 75 -8.31 -11.19 4.96
N ALA A 76 -7.93 -10.82 6.18
CA ALA A 76 -8.03 -11.69 7.35
C ALA A 76 -9.49 -12.00 7.68
N ALA A 77 -10.38 -11.01 7.64
CA ALA A 77 -11.81 -11.18 7.88
C ALA A 77 -12.46 -12.15 6.88
N VAL A 78 -12.13 -12.05 5.59
CA VAL A 78 -12.59 -13.00 4.56
C VAL A 78 -12.15 -14.44 4.87
N LYS A 79 -10.98 -14.61 5.48
CA LYS A 79 -10.43 -15.91 5.87
C LYS A 79 -10.89 -16.37 7.26
N GLY A 80 -11.69 -15.58 7.97
CA GLY A 80 -12.09 -15.86 9.36
C GLY A 80 -10.91 -15.87 10.34
N LEU A 81 -9.85 -15.12 10.05
CA LEU A 81 -8.65 -15.02 10.87
C LEU A 81 -8.72 -13.82 11.81
N GLU A 82 -8.27 -14.03 13.05
CA GLU A 82 -8.09 -12.96 14.03
C GLU A 82 -6.69 -12.36 13.87
N LEU A 83 -6.62 -11.03 13.82
CA LEU A 83 -5.37 -10.27 13.79
C LEU A 83 -5.16 -9.61 15.14
N THR A 84 -3.98 -9.80 15.74
CA THR A 84 -3.58 -9.12 16.97
C THR A 84 -2.13 -8.65 16.85
N TYR A 85 -1.81 -7.51 17.47
CA TYR A 85 -0.44 -7.04 17.66
C TYR A 85 -0.17 -6.79 19.14
N ASN A 86 1.10 -6.82 19.51
CA ASN A 86 1.58 -6.44 20.83
C ASN A 86 2.85 -5.60 20.64
N VAL A 87 2.80 -4.34 21.09
CA VAL A 87 3.94 -3.44 21.14
C VAL A 87 4.29 -3.25 22.61
N THR A 88 5.51 -3.63 22.99
CA THR A 88 5.96 -3.53 24.38
C THR A 88 6.32 -2.08 24.73
N ASP A 89 6.14 -1.69 25.99
CA ASP A 89 6.48 -0.34 26.49
C ASP A 89 7.97 0.02 26.34
N SER A 90 8.83 -0.97 26.09
CA SER A 90 10.24 -0.76 25.78
C SER A 90 10.49 -0.17 24.40
N VAL A 91 9.50 -0.22 23.50
CA VAL A 91 9.59 0.35 22.15
C VAL A 91 9.35 1.86 22.24
N PRO A 92 10.26 2.70 21.74
CA PRO A 92 10.03 4.13 21.66
C PRO A 92 8.76 4.43 20.88
N SER A 93 7.91 5.31 21.40
CA SER A 93 6.68 5.74 20.69
C SER A 93 7.00 6.41 19.36
N VAL A 94 8.10 7.17 19.31
CA VAL A 94 8.59 7.87 18.13
C VAL A 94 10.04 7.47 17.84
N LEU A 95 10.34 7.20 16.58
CA LEU A 95 11.71 7.08 16.07
C LEU A 95 11.92 7.93 14.83
N LEU A 96 13.18 8.18 14.49
CA LEU A 96 13.51 8.79 13.21
C LEU A 96 13.59 7.67 12.16
N GLY A 97 12.68 7.67 11.19
CA GLY A 97 12.57 6.59 10.22
C GLY A 97 11.71 6.96 9.02
N ASP A 98 11.69 6.06 8.04
CA ASP A 98 10.84 6.15 6.85
C ASP A 98 9.57 5.33 7.07
N SER A 99 8.49 6.02 7.45
CA SER A 99 7.20 5.39 7.79
C SER A 99 6.62 4.57 6.64
N ALA A 100 6.81 5.01 5.39
CA ALA A 100 6.26 4.32 4.23
C ALA A 100 6.93 2.96 4.04
N ARG A 101 8.26 2.92 4.17
CA ARG A 101 9.02 1.66 4.09
C ARG A 101 8.77 0.73 5.26
N ILE A 102 8.64 1.27 6.47
CA ILE A 102 8.28 0.47 7.65
C ILE A 102 6.94 -0.24 7.41
N ARG A 103 5.90 0.49 6.99
CA ARG A 103 4.60 -0.13 6.68
C ARG A 103 4.67 -1.15 5.56
N GLN A 104 5.45 -0.88 4.51
CA GLN A 104 5.66 -1.82 3.41
C GLN A 104 6.26 -3.14 3.92
N ILE A 105 7.26 -3.09 4.80
CA ILE A 105 7.89 -4.27 5.41
C ILE A 105 6.92 -5.02 6.35
N LEU A 106 6.02 -4.31 7.04
CA LEU A 106 5.04 -4.93 7.92
C LEU A 106 3.91 -5.65 7.17
N VAL A 107 3.59 -5.21 5.95
CA VAL A 107 2.50 -5.79 5.12
C VAL A 107 3.01 -6.86 4.15
N SER A 108 4.32 -6.93 3.90
CA SER A 108 4.95 -7.87 2.95
C SER A 108 4.88 -9.34 3.35
#